data_AF-A0A3B9TUM1-F1
#
_entry.id   AF-A0A3B9TUM1-F1
#
_cell.length_a   1.000
_cell.length_b   1.000
_cell.length_c   1.000
_cell.angle_alpha   90.00
_cell.angle_beta   90.00
_cell.angle_gamma   90.00
#
_symmetry.space_group_name_H-M   'P 1'
#
loop_
_entity.id
_entity.type
_entity.pdbx_description
1 polymer ?
#
loop_
_entity_poly.entity_id
_entity_poly.type
_entity_poly.pdbx_seq_one_letter_code
_entity_poly.pdbx_strand_id
1 'polypeptide(L)'
;RISHENLRVRDAKWLKSAEMWFQQQAGADGGHRAPMFAPYRLRDMHLKNRLVVSPMAQYKAVDGTPTDWHMVHYGERAKGGAGLLYAEMTCVSAEGRITPGCPGLYAPEHEASWKRIVDFVHAETDAKFCMQIGHAGRKGSTQVGWEDMDAPLKDGNWPLLSASAIAWAPGNDLPKAMDRDDMDIVREQFVAATRMAERCGFDMV
;
A
#
# COMPACT_ATOMS: atom_id res chain seq x y z
N ARG A 1 -4.91 9.41 30.28
CA ARG A 1 -5.13 8.30 29.31
C ARG A 1 -5.00 6.98 30.05
N ILE A 2 -5.96 6.06 29.91
CA ILE A 2 -5.85 4.70 30.45
C ILE A 2 -5.25 3.83 29.35
N SER A 3 -4.00 3.39 29.53
CA SER A 3 -3.36 2.42 28.62
C SER A 3 -3.75 0.99 28.98
N HIS A 4 -3.45 0.06 28.08
CA HIS A 4 -3.61 -1.38 28.32
C HIS A 4 -2.85 -1.83 29.58
N GLU A 5 -1.59 -1.38 29.75
CA GLU A 5 -0.81 -1.71 30.95
C GLU A 5 -1.33 -1.05 32.23
N ASN A 6 -1.91 0.16 32.13
CA ASN A 6 -2.57 0.79 33.27
C ASN A 6 -3.83 0.02 33.72
N LEU A 7 -4.50 -0.71 32.82
CA LEU A 7 -5.61 -1.60 33.18
C LEU A 7 -5.11 -2.83 33.96
N ARG A 8 -3.92 -3.35 33.61
CA ARG A 8 -3.33 -4.52 34.28
C ARG A 8 -3.05 -4.25 35.76
N VAL A 9 -2.58 -3.04 36.09
CA VAL A 9 -2.34 -2.61 37.47
C VAL A 9 -3.64 -2.43 38.26
N ARG A 10 -4.72 -2.01 37.59
CA ARG A 10 -6.01 -1.70 38.23
C ARG A 10 -6.88 -2.93 38.44
N ASP A 11 -6.97 -3.78 37.43
CA ASP A 11 -7.76 -5.01 37.47
C ASP A 11 -7.19 -6.06 36.50
N ALA A 12 -6.17 -6.77 36.98
CA ALA A 12 -5.51 -7.83 36.22
C ALA A 12 -6.46 -8.99 35.86
N LYS A 13 -7.49 -9.26 36.70
CA LYS A 13 -8.43 -10.37 36.46
C LYS A 13 -9.36 -10.03 35.30
N TRP A 14 -9.92 -8.82 35.32
CA TRP A 14 -10.76 -8.34 34.23
C TRP A 14 -9.97 -8.20 32.93
N LEU A 15 -8.76 -7.62 32.96
CA LEU A 15 -7.96 -7.49 31.74
C LEU A 15 -7.65 -8.86 31.13
N LYS A 16 -7.26 -9.83 31.97
CA LYS A 16 -7.00 -11.20 31.54
C LYS A 16 -8.24 -11.85 30.92
N SER A 17 -9.43 -11.65 31.49
CA SER A 17 -10.67 -12.23 30.92
C SER A 17 -11.01 -11.59 29.57
N ALA A 18 -10.83 -10.27 29.42
CA ALA A 18 -11.02 -9.57 28.15
C ALA A 18 -10.01 -10.04 27.09
N GLU A 19 -8.73 -10.20 27.44
CA GLU A 19 -7.70 -10.72 26.54
C GLU A 19 -8.01 -12.16 26.13
N MET A 20 -8.41 -13.03 27.07
CA MET A 20 -8.79 -14.41 26.76
C MET A 20 -10.02 -14.49 25.85
N TRP A 21 -11.05 -13.70 26.14
CA TRP A 21 -12.24 -13.60 25.27
C TRP A 21 -11.85 -13.20 23.86
N PHE A 22 -10.99 -12.18 23.72
CA PHE A 22 -10.52 -11.71 22.42
C PHE A 22 -9.72 -12.78 21.65
N GLN A 23 -8.81 -13.50 22.33
CA GLN A 23 -8.03 -14.57 21.70
C GLN A 23 -8.92 -15.72 21.22
N GLN A 24 -9.95 -16.09 21.99
CA GLN A 24 -10.92 -17.12 21.59
C GLN A 24 -11.69 -16.70 20.34
N GLN A 25 -12.17 -15.45 20.29
CA GLN A 25 -12.85 -14.92 19.10
C GLN A 25 -11.93 -14.87 17.88
N ALA A 26 -10.63 -14.67 18.09
CA ALA A 26 -9.62 -14.69 17.04
C ALA A 26 -9.25 -16.12 16.57
N GLY A 27 -9.73 -17.17 17.25
CA GLY A 27 -9.38 -18.57 16.93
C GLY A 27 -7.98 -18.98 17.40
N ALA A 28 -7.43 -18.31 18.42
CA ALA A 28 -6.15 -18.69 19.02
C ALA A 28 -6.35 -19.70 20.16
N ASP A 29 -5.72 -20.87 20.07
CA ASP A 29 -5.78 -21.90 21.10
C ASP A 29 -4.82 -21.60 22.25
N GLY A 30 -5.37 -21.32 23.44
CA GLY A 30 -4.71 -21.48 24.74
C GLY A 30 -3.55 -20.52 25.09
N GLY A 31 -3.05 -19.71 24.17
CA GLY A 31 -1.95 -18.78 24.40
C GLY A 31 -2.41 -17.39 24.89
N HIS A 32 -1.92 -16.95 26.04
CA HIS A 32 -2.07 -15.55 26.46
C HIS A 32 -1.14 -14.66 25.63
N ARG A 33 -1.70 -13.98 24.62
CA ARG A 33 -1.00 -13.00 23.78
C ARG A 33 -1.66 -11.63 23.94
N ALA A 34 -0.88 -10.56 23.85
CA ALA A 34 -1.46 -9.22 23.75
C ALA A 34 -2.38 -9.16 22.52
N PRO A 35 -3.50 -8.40 22.56
CA PRO A 35 -4.47 -8.37 21.46
C PRO A 35 -3.87 -8.08 20.08
N MET A 36 -2.80 -7.27 19.99
CA MET A 36 -2.12 -7.00 18.72
C MET A 36 -1.49 -8.24 18.06
N PHE A 37 -1.17 -9.28 18.84
CA PHE A 37 -0.58 -10.54 18.37
C PHE A 37 -1.60 -11.68 18.23
N ALA A 38 -2.89 -11.39 18.43
CA ALA A 38 -3.93 -12.35 18.07
C ALA A 38 -3.99 -12.48 16.55
N PRO A 39 -4.25 -13.67 16.00
CA PRO A 39 -4.48 -13.84 14.57
C PRO A 39 -5.73 -13.06 14.10
N TYR A 40 -5.83 -12.91 12.79
CA TYR A 40 -6.99 -12.31 12.14
C TYR A 40 -7.27 -13.02 10.82
N ARG A 41 -8.55 -13.25 10.53
CA ARG A 41 -9.00 -13.83 9.26
C ARG A 41 -9.83 -12.81 8.51
N LEU A 42 -9.46 -12.54 7.26
CA LEU A 42 -10.23 -11.72 6.33
C LEU A 42 -10.57 -12.56 5.10
N ARG A 43 -11.84 -12.95 4.96
CA ARG A 43 -12.26 -13.98 3.99
C ARG A 43 -11.39 -15.23 4.17
N ASP A 44 -10.62 -15.64 3.16
CA ASP A 44 -9.75 -16.80 3.23
C ASP A 44 -8.29 -16.46 3.56
N MET A 45 -7.94 -15.17 3.63
CA MET A 45 -6.63 -14.71 4.06
C MET A 45 -6.51 -14.79 5.58
N HIS A 46 -5.45 -15.43 6.05
CA HIS A 46 -5.11 -15.56 7.46
C HIS A 46 -3.87 -14.73 7.77
N LEU A 47 -3.96 -13.86 8.77
CA LEU A 47 -2.85 -13.07 9.31
C LEU A 47 -2.45 -13.63 10.67
N LYS A 48 -1.14 -13.85 10.87
CA LYS A 48 -0.60 -14.36 12.13
C LYS A 48 -0.73 -13.38 13.31
N ASN A 49 -0.91 -12.10 13.02
CA ASN A 49 -1.11 -11.02 13.98
C ASN A 49 -1.83 -9.83 13.31
N ARG A 50 -2.08 -8.75 14.07
CA ARG A 50 -2.78 -7.55 13.61
C ARG A 50 -1.83 -6.37 13.32
N LEU A 51 -0.56 -6.67 13.07
CA LEU A 51 0.44 -5.68 12.68
C LEU A 51 0.38 -5.50 11.18
N VAL A 52 0.08 -4.27 10.76
CA VAL A 52 0.01 -3.87 9.35
C VAL A 52 1.05 -2.79 9.09
N VAL A 53 1.87 -2.99 8.07
CA VAL A 53 2.76 -1.94 7.54
C VAL A 53 1.96 -1.14 6.53
N SER A 54 1.79 0.15 6.78
CA SER A 54 1.03 1.07 5.91
C SER A 54 1.71 1.26 4.54
N PRO A 55 0.94 1.59 3.49
CA PRO A 55 1.51 1.97 2.20
C PRO A 55 2.29 3.28 2.37
N MET A 56 3.59 3.25 2.08
CA MET A 56 4.47 4.41 2.23
C MET A 56 5.30 4.59 0.97
N ALA A 57 5.06 5.68 0.24
CA ALA A 57 5.79 6.01 -0.98
C ALA A 57 7.30 6.04 -0.73
N GLN A 58 8.07 5.32 -1.56
CA GLN A 58 9.52 5.30 -1.53
C GLN A 58 10.12 6.27 -2.53
N TYR A 59 9.40 6.55 -3.63
CA TYR A 59 9.87 7.40 -4.72
C TYR A 59 11.19 6.91 -5.35
N LYS A 60 11.36 5.58 -5.46
CA LYS A 60 12.59 4.92 -5.95
C LYS A 60 12.38 4.03 -7.17
N ALA A 61 11.18 4.03 -7.75
CA ALA A 61 10.93 3.34 -9.01
C ALA A 61 11.62 4.09 -10.16
N VAL A 62 11.93 3.36 -11.23
CA VAL A 62 12.45 3.94 -12.48
C VAL A 62 11.45 3.60 -13.57
N ASP A 63 10.85 4.63 -14.17
CA ASP A 63 9.78 4.50 -15.17
C ASP A 63 8.56 3.69 -14.68
N GLY A 64 8.34 3.64 -13.38
CA GLY A 64 7.30 2.82 -12.74
C GLY A 64 7.77 1.43 -12.33
N THR A 65 8.97 1.01 -12.72
CA THR A 65 9.51 -0.31 -12.34
C THR A 65 10.10 -0.27 -10.92
N PRO A 66 9.63 -1.14 -10.00
CA PRO A 66 10.28 -1.32 -8.71
C PRO A 66 11.73 -1.78 -8.87
N THR A 67 12.63 -1.12 -8.15
CA THR A 67 14.06 -1.44 -8.07
C THR A 67 14.41 -2.30 -6.85
N ASP A 68 15.68 -2.71 -6.73
CA ASP A 68 16.19 -3.44 -5.56
C ASP A 68 16.01 -2.69 -4.23
N TRP A 69 15.80 -1.37 -4.26
CA TRP A 69 15.36 -0.62 -3.07
C TRP A 69 14.09 -1.23 -2.47
N HIS A 70 13.10 -1.52 -3.31
CA HIS A 70 11.81 -2.06 -2.87
C HIS A 70 11.94 -3.50 -2.39
N MET A 71 12.80 -4.29 -3.04
CA MET A 71 13.14 -5.64 -2.61
C MET A 71 13.68 -5.65 -1.18
N VAL A 72 14.70 -4.85 -0.89
CA VAL A 72 15.26 -4.73 0.46
C VAL A 72 14.22 -4.15 1.43
N HIS A 73 13.50 -3.11 1.02
CA HIS A 73 12.51 -2.43 1.86
C HIS A 73 11.40 -3.38 2.34
N TYR A 74 10.73 -4.08 1.41
CA TYR A 74 9.62 -4.99 1.74
C TYR A 74 10.11 -6.29 2.35
N GLY A 75 11.27 -6.81 1.92
CA GLY A 75 11.88 -7.98 2.54
C GLY A 75 12.14 -7.80 4.04
N GLU A 76 12.75 -6.67 4.44
CA GLU A 76 13.00 -6.38 5.86
C GLU A 76 11.71 -6.18 6.66
N ARG A 77 10.68 -5.57 6.07
CA ARG A 77 9.37 -5.39 6.73
C ARG A 77 8.62 -6.70 6.92
N ALA A 78 8.73 -7.61 5.96
CA ALA A 78 8.14 -8.94 6.04
C ALA A 78 8.84 -9.78 7.11
N LYS A 79 10.17 -9.78 7.07
CA LYS A 79 11.02 -10.43 8.09
C LYS A 79 10.79 -9.87 9.49
N GLY A 80 10.46 -8.58 9.61
CA GLY A 80 10.16 -7.91 10.89
C GLY A 80 8.94 -8.46 11.64
N GLY A 81 8.16 -9.36 11.05
CA GLY A 81 7.08 -10.08 11.74
C GLY A 81 5.70 -9.44 11.58
N ALA A 82 5.54 -8.46 10.69
CA ALA A 82 4.22 -7.95 10.32
C ALA A 82 3.32 -9.07 9.78
N GLY A 83 2.02 -8.98 10.05
CA GLY A 83 1.02 -9.90 9.49
C GLY A 83 0.69 -9.54 8.05
N LEU A 84 0.59 -8.24 7.76
CA LEU A 84 0.25 -7.71 6.44
C LEU A 84 1.15 -6.52 6.10
N LEU A 85 1.68 -6.53 4.88
CA LEU A 85 2.37 -5.40 4.28
C LEU A 85 1.45 -4.76 3.26
N TYR A 86 1.49 -3.43 3.15
CA TYR A 86 0.99 -2.72 1.98
C TYR A 86 2.17 -2.26 1.14
N ALA A 87 2.13 -2.56 -0.16
CA ALA A 87 2.95 -1.89 -1.15
C ALA A 87 2.56 -0.40 -1.18
N GLU A 88 3.51 0.46 -1.52
CA GLU A 88 3.23 1.87 -1.72
C GLU A 88 2.22 2.08 -2.85
N MET A 89 1.61 3.26 -2.91
CA MET A 89 0.69 3.60 -3.98
C MET A 89 1.35 3.31 -5.33
N THR A 90 0.81 2.32 -6.01
CA THR A 90 1.31 1.83 -7.28
C THR A 90 0.35 2.25 -8.38
N CYS A 91 0.86 2.99 -9.34
CA CYS A 91 0.05 3.76 -10.25
C CYS A 91 -0.50 2.88 -11.37
N VAL A 92 -1.78 3.07 -11.69
CA VAL A 92 -2.49 2.29 -12.72
C VAL A 92 -2.15 2.71 -14.15
N SER A 93 -1.46 3.84 -14.30
CA SER A 93 -0.99 4.41 -15.57
C SER A 93 0.23 5.30 -15.33
N ALA A 94 0.95 5.63 -16.41
CA ALA A 94 2.12 6.50 -16.35
C ALA A 94 1.75 7.92 -15.90
N GLU A 95 0.61 8.43 -16.37
CA GLU A 95 0.07 9.75 -16.02
C GLU A 95 -0.58 9.77 -14.63
N GLY A 96 -0.95 8.59 -14.12
CA GLY A 96 -1.49 8.41 -12.78
C GLY A 96 -0.45 8.50 -11.66
N ARG A 97 0.83 8.69 -11.98
CA ARG A 97 1.91 8.84 -11.01
C ARG A 97 1.84 10.16 -10.27
N ILE A 98 2.23 10.14 -8.98
CA ILE A 98 2.48 11.36 -8.21
C ILE A 98 3.77 11.99 -8.72
N THR A 99 4.86 11.21 -8.67
CA THR A 99 6.20 11.63 -9.07
C THR A 99 6.82 10.63 -10.05
N PRO A 100 7.91 10.98 -10.76
CA PRO A 100 8.62 10.03 -11.62
C PRO A 100 9.11 8.78 -10.87
N GLY A 101 9.31 8.88 -9.55
CA GLY A 101 9.76 7.78 -8.69
C GLY A 101 8.65 6.85 -8.18
N CYS A 102 7.38 7.10 -8.53
CA CYS A 102 6.27 6.23 -8.15
C CYS A 102 6.26 4.93 -8.97
N PRO A 103 6.05 3.77 -8.34
CA PRO A 103 5.91 2.50 -9.07
C PRO A 103 4.59 2.44 -9.84
N GLY A 104 4.51 1.54 -10.80
CA GLY A 104 3.33 1.33 -11.64
C GLY A 104 2.91 -0.14 -11.79
N LEU A 105 1.74 -0.35 -12.39
CA LEU A 105 1.19 -1.66 -12.80
C LEU A 105 0.49 -1.52 -14.16
N TYR A 106 1.26 -1.14 -15.18
CA TYR A 106 0.77 -0.87 -16.54
C TYR A 106 1.76 -1.31 -17.64
N ALA A 107 2.87 -1.96 -17.27
CA ALA A 107 3.89 -2.44 -18.20
C ALA A 107 4.41 -3.84 -17.77
N PRO A 108 4.84 -4.70 -18.71
CA PRO A 108 5.31 -6.05 -18.39
C PRO A 108 6.48 -6.11 -17.40
N GLU A 109 7.40 -5.16 -17.47
CA GLU A 109 8.54 -5.04 -16.57
C GLU A 109 8.12 -4.75 -15.12
N HIS A 110 6.96 -4.10 -14.93
CA HIS A 110 6.42 -3.86 -13.59
C HIS A 110 5.93 -5.17 -12.96
N GLU A 111 5.22 -5.99 -13.75
CA GLU A 111 4.75 -7.30 -13.33
C GLU A 111 5.91 -8.20 -12.92
N ALA A 112 6.96 -8.28 -13.76
CA ALA A 112 8.13 -9.09 -13.47
C ALA A 112 8.84 -8.67 -12.16
N SER A 113 9.05 -7.36 -11.97
CA SER A 113 9.72 -6.83 -10.79
C SER A 113 8.89 -6.98 -9.52
N TRP A 114 7.58 -6.71 -9.56
CA TRP A 114 6.70 -6.92 -8.41
C TRP A 114 6.60 -8.39 -8.05
N LYS A 115 6.45 -9.27 -9.04
CA LYS A 115 6.39 -10.72 -8.82
C LYS A 115 7.64 -11.22 -8.09
N ARG A 116 8.84 -10.76 -8.46
CA ARG A 116 10.09 -11.10 -7.75
C ARG A 116 10.02 -10.75 -6.25
N ILE A 117 9.46 -9.60 -5.90
CA ILE A 117 9.35 -9.16 -4.50
C ILE A 117 8.29 -9.97 -3.76
N VAL A 118 7.12 -10.21 -4.38
CA VAL A 118 6.04 -11.03 -3.80
C VAL A 118 6.53 -12.46 -3.54
N ASP A 119 7.15 -13.08 -4.55
CA ASP A 119 7.68 -14.44 -4.46
C ASP A 119 8.70 -14.56 -3.31
N PHE A 120 9.57 -13.56 -3.12
CA PHE A 120 10.50 -13.53 -1.99
C PHE A 120 9.78 -13.42 -0.64
N VAL A 121 8.82 -12.49 -0.50
CA VAL A 121 8.06 -12.31 0.74
C VAL A 121 7.35 -13.60 1.15
N HIS A 122 6.73 -14.29 0.18
CA HIS A 122 6.02 -15.55 0.42
C HIS A 122 6.92 -16.75 0.64
N ALA A 123 8.09 -16.81 -0.01
CA ALA A 123 9.04 -17.91 0.17
C ALA A 123 9.74 -17.84 1.53
N GLU A 124 10.07 -16.64 2.00
CA GLU A 124 10.94 -16.45 3.17
C GLU A 124 10.17 -16.11 4.46
N THR A 125 8.88 -15.77 4.38
CA THR A 125 8.10 -15.28 5.53
C THR A 125 6.62 -15.69 5.48
N ASP A 126 5.93 -15.64 6.63
CA ASP A 126 4.46 -15.81 6.68
C ASP A 126 3.67 -14.53 6.37
N ALA A 127 4.35 -13.44 6.02
CA ALA A 127 3.70 -12.16 5.88
C ALA A 127 2.84 -12.12 4.61
N LYS A 128 1.66 -11.52 4.73
CA LYS A 128 0.77 -11.26 3.59
C LYS A 128 1.11 -9.94 2.95
N PHE A 129 0.85 -9.81 1.65
CA PHE A 129 1.22 -8.62 0.90
C PHE A 129 0.03 -8.08 0.10
N CYS A 130 -0.37 -6.85 0.44
CA CYS A 130 -1.41 -6.08 -0.22
C CYS A 130 -0.81 -5.10 -1.23
N MET A 131 -1.44 -4.95 -2.39
CA MET A 131 -1.09 -3.98 -3.40
C MET A 131 -2.04 -2.78 -3.36
N GLN A 132 -1.59 -1.62 -2.89
CA GLN A 132 -2.36 -0.38 -3.02
C GLN A 132 -2.24 0.16 -4.45
N ILE A 133 -3.31 0.07 -5.24
CA ILE A 133 -3.37 0.71 -6.56
C ILE A 133 -3.99 2.11 -6.49
N GLY A 134 -3.53 3.03 -7.35
CA GLY A 134 -4.08 4.38 -7.35
C GLY A 134 -3.76 5.22 -8.59
N HIS A 135 -4.39 6.39 -8.65
CA HIS A 135 -4.15 7.42 -9.66
C HIS A 135 -4.08 8.79 -8.94
N ALA A 136 -3.01 9.55 -9.15
CA ALA A 136 -2.76 10.81 -8.43
C ALA A 136 -3.72 11.94 -8.83
N GLY A 137 -4.25 11.86 -10.05
CA GLY A 137 -5.14 12.88 -10.61
C GLY A 137 -4.43 14.24 -10.64
N ARG A 138 -5.10 15.29 -10.18
CA ARG A 138 -4.52 16.66 -10.13
C ARG A 138 -3.32 16.85 -9.18
N LYS A 139 -2.96 15.83 -8.39
CA LYS A 139 -1.75 15.84 -7.54
C LYS A 139 -0.55 15.17 -8.21
N GLY A 140 -0.73 14.68 -9.44
CA GLY A 140 0.34 14.06 -10.21
C GLY A 140 1.34 15.07 -10.76
N SER A 141 2.35 14.56 -11.44
CA SER A 141 3.38 15.37 -12.10
C SER A 141 4.10 16.32 -11.14
N THR A 142 4.46 15.82 -9.95
CA THR A 142 5.19 16.58 -8.94
C THR A 142 6.60 16.05 -8.73
N GLN A 143 7.44 16.93 -8.19
CA GLN A 143 8.80 16.62 -7.73
C GLN A 143 8.77 15.56 -6.62
N VAL A 144 9.88 14.83 -6.45
CA VAL A 144 10.01 13.91 -5.32
C VAL A 144 10.10 14.70 -4.01
N GLY A 145 9.52 14.18 -2.92
CA GLY A 145 9.26 14.97 -1.72
C GLY A 145 10.46 15.56 -0.97
N TRP A 146 11.69 15.18 -1.34
CA TRP A 146 12.94 15.78 -0.81
C TRP A 146 13.54 16.87 -1.71
N GLU A 147 12.92 17.17 -2.85
CA GLU A 147 13.22 18.35 -3.66
C GLU A 147 12.36 19.52 -3.16
N ASP A 148 11.26 19.82 -3.85
CA ASP A 148 10.24 20.75 -3.38
C ASP A 148 8.89 20.03 -3.29
N MET A 149 8.32 20.00 -2.08
CA MET A 149 7.17 19.17 -1.76
C MET A 149 5.90 19.71 -2.42
N ASP A 150 5.15 18.84 -3.08
CA ASP A 150 3.92 19.16 -3.81
C ASP A 150 4.09 20.14 -4.98
N ALA A 151 5.32 20.53 -5.32
CA ALA A 151 5.62 21.39 -6.46
C ALA A 151 5.57 20.60 -7.78
N PRO A 152 5.11 21.21 -8.89
CA PRO A 152 5.15 20.57 -10.20
C PRO A 152 6.59 20.23 -10.60
N LEU A 153 6.76 19.31 -11.55
CA LEU A 153 8.08 19.03 -12.13
C LEU A 153 8.66 20.29 -12.78
N LYS A 154 9.98 20.44 -12.73
CA LYS A 154 10.69 21.54 -13.38
C LYS A 154 10.62 21.44 -14.90
N ASP A 155 10.69 20.21 -15.41
CA ASP A 155 10.62 19.86 -16.82
C ASP A 155 9.92 18.50 -16.97
N GLY A 156 9.33 18.24 -18.15
CA GLY A 156 8.73 16.94 -18.45
C GLY A 156 7.42 16.63 -17.72
N ASN A 157 6.64 17.67 -17.36
CA ASN A 157 5.29 17.47 -16.85
C ASN A 157 4.43 16.68 -17.84
N TRP A 158 3.53 15.85 -17.31
CA TRP A 158 2.55 15.10 -18.10
C TRP A 158 1.14 15.64 -17.89
N PRO A 159 0.22 15.42 -18.85
CA PRO A 159 -1.17 15.84 -18.72
C PRO A 159 -1.84 15.23 -17.48
N LEU A 160 -2.55 16.05 -16.72
CA LEU A 160 -3.27 15.63 -15.52
C LEU A 160 -4.78 15.50 -15.79
N LEU A 161 -5.40 14.52 -15.13
CA LEU A 161 -6.85 14.31 -15.13
C LEU A 161 -7.43 14.61 -13.74
N SER A 162 -8.65 15.16 -13.70
CA SER A 162 -9.38 15.43 -12.46
C SER A 162 -10.88 15.55 -12.72
N ALA A 163 -11.69 15.48 -11.66
CA ALA A 163 -13.14 15.72 -11.75
C ALA A 163 -13.49 17.15 -12.21
N SER A 164 -12.57 18.10 -12.07
CA SER A 164 -12.74 19.48 -12.52
C SER A 164 -11.40 20.10 -12.86
N ALA A 165 -11.40 21.09 -13.76
CA ALA A 165 -10.23 21.87 -14.15
C ALA A 165 -9.85 22.87 -13.04
N ILE A 166 -9.41 22.33 -11.90
CA ILE A 166 -8.98 23.09 -10.72
C ILE A 166 -7.65 22.51 -10.26
N ALA A 167 -6.61 23.32 -10.30
CA ALA A 167 -5.27 22.98 -9.83
C ALA A 167 -5.29 22.50 -8.37
N TRP A 168 -4.31 21.69 -7.99
CA TRP A 168 -4.19 21.21 -6.60
C TRP A 168 -3.84 22.35 -5.64
N ALA A 169 -2.81 23.12 -5.94
CA ALA A 169 -2.39 24.30 -5.21
C ALA A 169 -1.90 25.39 -6.20
N PRO A 170 -1.72 26.65 -5.75
CA PRO A 170 -1.16 27.69 -6.60
C PRO A 170 0.20 27.28 -7.18
N GLY A 171 0.35 27.38 -8.50
CA GLY A 171 1.57 27.01 -9.21
C GLY A 171 1.59 25.59 -9.78
N ASN A 172 0.69 24.69 -9.36
CA ASN A 172 0.51 23.40 -10.04
C ASN A 172 -0.24 23.53 -11.36
N ASP A 173 0.01 22.58 -12.27
CA ASP A 173 -0.67 22.52 -13.56
C ASP A 173 -2.19 22.32 -13.44
N LEU A 174 -2.91 22.90 -14.40
CA LEU A 174 -4.35 22.76 -14.49
C LEU A 174 -4.70 21.39 -15.10
N PRO A 175 -5.45 20.53 -14.40
CA PRO A 175 -5.86 19.25 -14.97
C PRO A 175 -6.95 19.44 -16.02
N LYS A 176 -7.04 18.51 -16.98
CA LYS A 176 -8.25 18.33 -17.79
C LYS A 176 -9.39 17.88 -16.88
N ALA A 177 -10.53 18.54 -16.97
CA ALA A 177 -11.77 18.03 -16.39
C ALA A 177 -12.19 16.77 -17.17
N MET A 178 -12.27 15.64 -16.48
CA MET A 178 -12.55 14.36 -17.11
C MET A 178 -13.92 14.36 -17.80
N ASP A 179 -13.93 13.90 -19.03
CA ASP A 179 -15.16 13.51 -19.73
C ASP A 179 -15.50 12.03 -19.45
N ARG A 180 -16.54 11.52 -20.12
CA ARG A 180 -16.98 10.13 -19.94
C ARG A 180 -15.93 9.13 -20.39
N ASP A 181 -15.26 9.42 -21.50
CA ASP A 181 -14.27 8.53 -22.09
C ASP A 181 -13.02 8.46 -21.20
N ASP A 182 -12.59 9.58 -20.63
CA ASP A 182 -11.51 9.62 -19.64
C ASP A 182 -11.83 8.74 -18.42
N MET A 183 -13.08 8.81 -17.91
CA MET A 183 -13.51 8.00 -16.77
C MET A 183 -13.54 6.50 -17.10
N ASP A 184 -14.00 6.14 -18.29
CA ASP A 184 -14.01 4.76 -18.75
C ASP A 184 -12.57 4.24 -18.95
N ILE A 185 -11.64 5.05 -19.48
CA ILE A 185 -10.21 4.71 -19.60
C ILE A 185 -9.60 4.46 -18.21
N VAL A 186 -9.77 5.38 -17.26
CA VAL A 186 -9.21 5.23 -15.91
C VAL A 186 -9.80 3.99 -15.23
N ARG A 187 -11.10 3.72 -15.39
CA ARG A 187 -11.70 2.47 -14.88
C ARG A 187 -10.97 1.24 -15.44
N GLU A 188 -10.76 1.16 -16.75
CA GLU A 188 -10.08 0.02 -17.37
C GLU A 188 -8.62 -0.11 -16.90
N GLN A 189 -7.93 1.01 -16.64
CA GLN A 189 -6.59 1.00 -16.04
C GLN A 189 -6.59 0.37 -14.64
N PHE A 190 -7.56 0.73 -13.77
CA PHE A 190 -7.71 0.10 -12.46
C PHE A 190 -8.01 -1.41 -12.56
N VAL A 191 -8.85 -1.82 -13.52
CA VAL A 191 -9.15 -3.24 -13.78
C VAL A 191 -7.88 -3.99 -14.24
N ALA A 192 -7.14 -3.42 -15.18
CA ALA A 192 -5.91 -4.01 -15.70
C ALA A 192 -4.84 -4.14 -14.60
N ALA A 193 -4.65 -3.10 -13.79
CA ALA A 193 -3.71 -3.11 -12.66
C ALA A 193 -4.11 -4.14 -11.60
N THR A 194 -5.40 -4.26 -11.27
CA THR A 194 -5.91 -5.30 -10.35
C THR A 194 -5.57 -6.70 -10.85
N ARG A 195 -5.83 -6.98 -12.14
CA ARG A 195 -5.51 -8.28 -12.77
C ARG A 195 -4.01 -8.54 -12.81
N MET A 196 -3.19 -7.49 -13.00
CA MET A 196 -1.73 -7.62 -12.97
C MET A 196 -1.24 -7.93 -11.55
N ALA A 197 -1.78 -7.26 -10.53
CA ALA A 197 -1.48 -7.55 -9.13
C ALA A 197 -1.84 -8.99 -8.76
N GLU A 198 -2.98 -9.50 -9.23
CA GLU A 198 -3.36 -10.91 -9.08
C GLU A 198 -2.32 -11.85 -9.70
N ARG A 199 -1.88 -11.59 -10.94
CA ARG A 199 -0.82 -12.39 -11.59
C ARG A 199 0.54 -12.32 -10.89
N CYS A 200 0.87 -11.19 -10.26
CA CYS A 200 2.05 -11.06 -9.40
C CYS A 200 1.96 -11.91 -8.14
N GLY A 201 0.75 -12.31 -7.73
CA GLY A 201 0.51 -13.13 -6.54
C GLY A 201 0.22 -12.34 -5.26
N PHE A 202 -0.14 -11.05 -5.34
CA PHE A 202 -0.54 -10.30 -4.14
C PHE A 202 -1.75 -10.95 -3.46
N ASP A 203 -1.76 -10.96 -2.12
CA ASP A 203 -2.84 -11.58 -1.34
C ASP A 203 -4.10 -10.68 -1.26
N MET A 204 -3.94 -9.38 -1.53
CA MET A 204 -4.98 -8.37 -1.43
C MET A 204 -4.69 -7.18 -2.37
N VAL A 205 -5.75 -6.54 -2.86
CA VAL A 205 -5.74 -5.21 -3.52
C VAL A 205 -6.69 -4.30 -2.75
#